data_AF-A0A7G5ZQX8-F1
#
_entry.id   AF-A0A7G5ZQX8-F1
#
_cell.length_a   1.000
_cell.length_b   1.000
_cell.length_c   1.000
_cell.angle_alpha   90.00
_cell.angle_beta   90.00
_cell.angle_gamma   90.00
#
_symmetry.space_group_name_H-M   'P 1'
#
loop_
_entity.id
_entity.type
_entity.pdbx_description
1 polymer ?
#
loop_
_entity_poly.entity_id
_entity_poly.type
_entity_poly.pdbx_seq_one_letter_code
_entity_poly.pdbx_strand_id
1 'polypeptide(L)'
;MTEDSPEEMTEYSLSTLMAPLEPPAEPDDFDDFWRETFLEFGVGPVAWEFTQDLPPTPTHRVAEIRFHSSAEEQAAAYAMVPHRIAETRRGLVVGHGYGGRTAPDPDRVPADTAAIFPVAPARTRSPTAASPHCRTNTCWRASRTATPTRIVSAPPMSGVPPPSSSTWRPR
;
A
#
# COMPACT_ATOMS: atom_id res chain seq x y z
N MET A 1 -37.38 -30.22 -29.11
CA MET A 1 -37.17 -30.72 -27.73
C MET A 1 -35.94 -30.00 -27.24
N THR A 2 -36.14 -28.82 -26.66
CA THR A 2 -35.07 -28.03 -26.04
C THR A 2 -35.15 -28.34 -24.56
N GLU A 3 -34.18 -29.07 -24.04
CA GLU A 3 -33.97 -29.28 -22.61
C GLU A 3 -33.62 -27.91 -22.00
N ASP A 4 -34.54 -27.43 -21.17
CA ASP A 4 -34.38 -26.27 -20.32
C ASP A 4 -33.49 -26.72 -19.15
N SER A 5 -32.18 -26.45 -19.24
CA SER A 5 -31.27 -26.68 -18.11
C SER A 5 -31.71 -25.74 -16.98
N PRO A 6 -32.05 -26.25 -15.78
CA PRO A 6 -32.45 -25.40 -14.68
C PRO A 6 -31.27 -24.53 -14.28
N GLU A 7 -31.43 -23.21 -14.40
CA GLU A 7 -30.50 -22.23 -13.86
C GLU A 7 -30.26 -22.55 -12.37
N GLU A 8 -28.99 -22.72 -11.95
CA GLU A 8 -28.67 -22.91 -10.53
C GLU A 8 -29.05 -21.63 -9.75
N MET A 9 -30.17 -21.71 -9.04
CA MET A 9 -30.65 -20.66 -8.17
C MET A 9 -29.82 -20.69 -6.87
N THR A 10 -28.76 -19.86 -6.83
CA THR A 10 -27.80 -19.76 -5.72
C THR A 10 -28.34 -18.97 -4.51
N GLU A 11 -29.65 -19.03 -4.26
CA GLU A 11 -30.30 -18.23 -3.24
C GLU A 11 -30.43 -19.03 -1.92
N TYR A 12 -29.42 -18.88 -1.06
CA TYR A 12 -29.50 -19.37 0.32
C TYR A 12 -30.41 -18.47 1.16
N SER A 13 -31.24 -19.07 2.03
CA SER A 13 -32.02 -18.29 3.00
C SER A 13 -31.11 -17.53 3.97
N LEU A 14 -31.57 -16.39 4.49
CA LEU A 14 -30.81 -15.63 5.51
C LEU A 14 -30.45 -16.50 6.72
N SER A 15 -31.38 -17.34 7.18
CA SER A 15 -31.13 -18.31 8.25
C SER A 15 -30.02 -19.30 7.90
N THR A 16 -29.91 -19.72 6.64
CA THR A 16 -28.84 -20.61 6.17
C THR A 16 -27.50 -19.89 6.15
N LEU A 17 -27.45 -18.63 5.70
CA LEU A 17 -26.21 -17.83 5.71
C LEU A 17 -25.73 -17.51 7.13
N MET A 18 -26.65 -17.41 8.09
CA MET A 18 -26.33 -17.18 9.50
C MET A 18 -25.97 -18.46 10.26
N ALA A 19 -26.13 -19.64 9.66
CA ALA A 19 -25.71 -20.90 10.25
C ALA A 19 -24.24 -21.16 9.89
N PRO A 20 -23.30 -21.02 10.85
CA PRO A 20 -21.88 -21.24 10.56
C PRO A 20 -21.62 -22.69 10.19
N LEU A 21 -20.84 -22.90 9.13
CA LEU A 21 -20.30 -24.21 8.81
C LEU A 21 -19.19 -24.57 9.79
N GLU A 22 -18.91 -25.87 9.92
CA GLU A 22 -17.75 -26.34 10.66
C GLU A 22 -16.48 -25.75 10.04
N PRO A 23 -15.63 -25.06 10.82
CA PRO A 23 -14.40 -24.50 10.30
C PRO A 23 -13.45 -25.64 9.88
N PRO A 24 -12.57 -25.39 8.89
CA PRO A 24 -11.51 -26.35 8.59
C PRO A 24 -10.63 -26.56 9.83
N ALA A 25 -10.04 -27.75 9.95
CA ALA A 25 -9.06 -28.04 10.99
C ALA A 25 -7.90 -27.03 10.89
N GLU A 26 -7.63 -26.33 11.99
CA GLU A 26 -6.53 -25.40 12.10
C GLU A 26 -5.20 -26.18 12.19
N PRO A 27 -4.14 -25.74 11.49
CA PRO A 27 -2.81 -26.33 11.67
C PRO A 27 -2.31 -26.20 13.11
N ASP A 28 -1.61 -27.21 13.62
CA ASP A 28 -1.09 -27.24 15.00
C ASP A 28 -0.12 -26.07 15.31
N ASP A 29 0.52 -25.49 14.28
CA ASP A 29 1.52 -24.43 14.35
C ASP A 29 0.99 -23.04 13.94
N PHE A 30 -0.32 -22.87 13.78
CA PHE A 30 -0.91 -21.63 13.25
C PHE A 30 -0.46 -20.36 13.99
N ASP A 31 -0.50 -20.38 15.32
CA ASP A 31 -0.10 -19.25 16.17
C ASP A 31 1.41 -18.96 16.08
N ASP A 32 2.22 -20.02 16.07
CA ASP A 32 3.68 -19.90 15.98
C ASP A 32 4.08 -19.31 14.63
N PHE A 33 3.49 -19.81 13.54
CA PHE A 33 3.70 -19.30 12.18
C PHE A 33 3.48 -17.78 12.09
N TRP A 34 2.35 -17.27 12.60
CA TRP A 34 2.04 -15.84 12.52
C TRP A 34 2.91 -14.98 13.45
N ARG A 35 3.25 -15.51 14.62
CA ARG A 35 4.17 -14.83 15.55
C ARG A 35 5.57 -14.70 14.96
N GLU A 36 6.12 -15.78 14.40
CA GLU A 36 7.42 -15.79 13.74
C GLU A 36 7.43 -14.85 12.53
N THR A 37 6.40 -14.94 11.67
CA THR A 37 6.23 -14.03 10.52
C THR A 37 6.22 -12.56 10.98
N PHE A 38 5.53 -12.24 12.08
CA PHE A 38 5.51 -10.89 12.61
C PHE A 38 6.89 -10.46 13.15
N LEU A 39 7.62 -11.34 13.81
CA LEU A 39 8.96 -11.02 14.34
C LEU A 39 9.97 -10.82 13.21
N GLU A 40 9.90 -11.64 12.17
CA GLU A 40 10.78 -11.57 11.00
C GLU A 40 10.60 -10.27 10.22
N PHE A 41 9.35 -9.87 9.95
CA PHE A 41 9.04 -8.71 9.10
C PHE A 41 8.61 -7.46 9.89
N GLY A 42 8.65 -7.50 11.22
CA GLY A 42 8.01 -6.55 12.14
C GLY A 42 8.81 -5.31 12.58
N VAL A 43 8.04 -4.35 13.12
CA VAL A 43 8.34 -3.05 13.81
C VAL A 43 9.35 -2.01 13.26
N GLY A 44 10.23 -2.30 12.31
CA GLY A 44 11.12 -1.28 11.67
C GLY A 44 10.48 -0.26 10.70
N PRO A 45 11.14 0.86 10.34
CA PRO A 45 10.70 1.71 9.23
C PRO A 45 10.81 0.97 7.89
N VAL A 46 9.89 1.20 6.97
CA VAL A 46 9.99 0.70 5.58
C VAL A 46 10.53 1.81 4.72
N ALA A 47 11.57 1.51 3.94
CA ALA A 47 12.05 2.40 2.90
C ALA A 47 11.04 2.44 1.74
N TRP A 48 10.70 3.63 1.29
CA TRP A 48 9.78 3.85 0.18
C TRP A 48 10.21 5.07 -0.62
N GLU A 49 9.79 5.12 -1.86
CA GLU A 49 10.09 6.21 -2.79
C GLU A 49 8.81 6.72 -3.46
N PHE A 50 8.76 8.01 -3.75
CA PHE A 50 7.76 8.58 -4.65
C PHE A 50 8.16 8.25 -6.08
N THR A 51 7.26 7.65 -6.84
CA THR A 51 7.52 7.29 -8.24
C THR A 51 6.80 8.19 -9.22
N GLN A 52 5.60 8.64 -8.88
CA GLN A 52 4.80 9.48 -9.77
C GLN A 52 3.84 10.38 -8.99
N ASP A 53 3.84 11.68 -9.29
CA ASP A 53 2.78 12.59 -8.85
C ASP A 53 1.50 12.36 -9.67
N LEU A 54 0.36 12.36 -8.97
CA LEU A 54 -0.96 12.28 -9.57
C LEU A 54 -1.70 13.61 -9.40
N PRO A 55 -2.77 13.86 -10.17
CA PRO A 55 -3.59 15.05 -9.98
C PRO A 55 -4.03 15.18 -8.51
N PRO A 56 -3.77 16.34 -7.87
CA PRO A 56 -4.12 16.54 -6.48
C PRO A 56 -5.64 16.68 -6.33
N THR A 57 -6.13 16.46 -5.11
CA THR A 57 -7.49 16.86 -4.72
C THR A 57 -7.45 18.24 -4.06
N PRO A 58 -8.61 18.88 -3.81
CA PRO A 58 -8.66 20.12 -3.03
C PRO A 58 -8.01 20.01 -1.64
N THR A 59 -7.93 18.80 -1.08
CA THR A 59 -7.48 18.55 0.30
C THR A 59 -6.16 17.78 0.38
N HIS A 60 -5.76 17.05 -0.65
CA HIS A 60 -4.61 16.14 -0.61
C HIS A 60 -3.67 16.28 -1.81
N ARG A 61 -2.40 16.04 -1.53
CA ARG A 61 -1.43 15.60 -2.55
C ARG A 61 -1.62 14.10 -2.76
N VAL A 62 -1.50 13.67 -4.01
CA VAL A 62 -1.71 12.27 -4.41
C VAL A 62 -0.50 11.82 -5.22
N ALA A 63 0.04 10.65 -4.89
CA ALA A 63 1.18 10.09 -5.59
C ALA A 63 1.14 8.56 -5.60
N GLU A 64 1.80 7.95 -6.58
CA GLU A 64 2.25 6.56 -6.50
C GLU A 64 3.55 6.51 -5.69
N ILE A 65 3.63 5.52 -4.81
CA ILE A 65 4.84 5.16 -4.06
C ILE A 65 5.21 3.70 -4.32
N ARG A 66 6.49 3.40 -4.19
CA ARG A 66 7.01 2.03 -4.21
C ARG A 66 7.83 1.71 -2.98
N PHE A 67 7.79 0.45 -2.57
CA PHE A 67 8.53 -0.08 -1.42
C PHE A 67 8.77 -1.57 -1.59
N HIS A 68 9.71 -2.12 -0.83
CA HIS A 68 9.94 -3.58 -0.82
C HIS A 68 8.98 -4.26 0.16
N SER A 69 8.38 -5.36 -0.29
CA SER A 69 7.56 -6.23 0.54
C SER A 69 8.44 -7.11 1.45
N SER A 70 7.80 -7.88 2.35
CA SER A 70 8.49 -8.92 3.13
C SER A 70 9.09 -10.03 2.26
N ALA A 71 8.64 -10.18 1.01
CA ALA A 71 9.24 -11.09 0.04
C ALA A 71 10.36 -10.43 -0.80
N GLU A 72 10.84 -9.24 -0.39
CA GLU A 72 11.84 -8.42 -1.11
C GLU A 72 11.40 -7.92 -2.51
N GLU A 73 10.18 -8.21 -2.92
CA GLU A 73 9.60 -7.79 -4.19
C GLU A 73 9.19 -6.30 -4.14
N GLN A 74 9.30 -5.62 -5.29
CA GLN A 74 8.82 -4.24 -5.40
C GLN A 74 7.28 -4.20 -5.39
N ALA A 75 6.73 -3.64 -4.32
CA ALA A 75 5.31 -3.35 -4.17
C ALA A 75 5.02 -1.88 -4.53
N ALA A 76 3.78 -1.62 -4.95
CA ALA A 76 3.27 -0.29 -5.22
C ALA A 76 2.09 0.05 -4.31
N ALA A 77 1.90 1.34 -4.06
CA ALA A 77 0.71 1.88 -3.43
C ALA A 77 0.43 3.29 -3.93
N TYR A 78 -0.80 3.75 -3.80
CA TYR A 78 -1.09 5.18 -3.87
C TYR A 78 -1.09 5.77 -2.47
N ALA A 79 -0.50 6.95 -2.32
CA ALA A 79 -0.50 7.71 -1.08
C ALA A 79 -1.28 9.01 -1.27
N MET A 80 -2.16 9.31 -0.32
CA MET A 80 -2.85 10.58 -0.19
C MET A 80 -2.43 11.25 1.11
N VAL A 81 -1.83 12.43 1.01
CA VAL A 81 -1.34 13.20 2.16
C VAL A 81 -2.04 14.55 2.19
N PRO A 82 -2.69 14.94 3.30
CA PRO A 82 -3.33 16.25 3.41
C PRO A 82 -2.35 17.38 3.11
N HIS A 83 -2.79 18.42 2.40
CA HIS A 83 -1.97 19.62 2.14
C HIS A 83 -1.47 20.25 3.44
N ARG A 84 -2.28 20.18 4.50
CA ARG A 84 -1.96 20.64 5.86
C ARG A 84 -1.67 19.46 6.76
N ILE A 85 -0.43 18.94 6.68
CA ILE A 85 0.00 17.75 7.44
C ILE A 85 -0.24 17.92 8.95
N ALA A 86 -0.06 19.12 9.50
CA ALA A 86 -0.28 19.41 10.93
C ALA A 86 -1.72 19.21 11.40
N GLU A 87 -2.69 19.18 10.48
CA GLU A 87 -4.11 18.92 10.79
C GLU A 87 -4.48 17.43 10.66
N THR A 88 -3.53 16.56 10.29
CA THR A 88 -3.78 15.11 10.13
C THR A 88 -4.08 14.47 11.48
N ARG A 89 -5.23 13.80 11.60
CA ARG A 89 -5.67 13.17 12.85
C ARG A 89 -5.56 11.64 12.86
N ARG A 90 -5.48 11.03 11.67
CA ARG A 90 -5.50 9.57 11.51
C ARG A 90 -4.86 9.14 10.19
N GLY A 91 -4.46 7.88 10.16
CA GLY A 91 -4.07 7.16 8.96
C GLY A 91 -5.16 6.18 8.53
N LEU A 92 -5.31 5.98 7.22
CA LEU A 92 -6.24 5.02 6.62
C LEU A 92 -5.47 4.07 5.68
N VAL A 93 -5.73 2.78 5.80
CA VAL A 93 -5.24 1.76 4.85
C VAL A 93 -6.45 1.19 4.12
N VAL A 94 -6.50 1.36 2.80
CA VAL A 94 -7.65 0.92 1.99
C VAL A 94 -7.24 -0.22 1.07
N GLY A 95 -7.64 -1.45 1.44
CA GLY A 95 -7.50 -2.62 0.57
C GLY A 95 -8.39 -2.54 -0.67
N HIS A 96 -8.17 -3.42 -1.64
CA HIS A 96 -9.04 -3.60 -2.81
C HIS A 96 -9.49 -5.06 -2.93
N GLY A 97 -10.54 -5.30 -3.71
CA GLY A 97 -11.00 -6.67 -4.01
C GLY A 97 -10.06 -7.40 -4.97
N TYR A 98 -10.35 -8.67 -5.23
CA TYR A 98 -9.66 -9.42 -6.29
C TYR A 98 -9.84 -8.70 -7.64
N GLY A 99 -8.75 -8.61 -8.42
CA GLY A 99 -8.70 -7.83 -9.67
C GLY A 99 -7.78 -6.60 -9.61
N GLY A 100 -7.33 -6.22 -8.42
CA GLY A 100 -6.37 -5.12 -8.27
C GLY A 100 -7.02 -3.75 -8.05
N ARG A 101 -6.18 -2.72 -8.10
CA ARG A 101 -6.58 -1.32 -8.27
C ARG A 101 -5.61 -0.65 -9.24
N THR A 102 -6.09 0.36 -9.95
CA THR A 102 -5.28 1.20 -10.86
C THR A 102 -5.28 2.68 -10.46
N ALA A 103 -5.95 3.02 -9.36
CA ALA A 103 -6.06 4.37 -8.81
C ALA A 103 -6.42 4.34 -7.30
N PRO A 104 -6.22 5.46 -6.57
CA PRO A 104 -6.82 5.67 -5.24
C PRO A 104 -8.31 6.01 -5.33
N ASP A 105 -9.02 5.88 -4.20
CA ASP A 105 -10.44 6.21 -4.05
C ASP A 105 -10.61 7.49 -3.20
N PRO A 106 -10.43 8.70 -3.79
CA PRO A 106 -10.32 9.94 -3.03
C PRO A 106 -11.59 10.29 -2.23
N ASP A 107 -12.76 9.93 -2.74
CA ASP A 107 -14.05 10.20 -2.07
C ASP A 107 -14.21 9.47 -0.73
N ARG A 108 -13.36 8.46 -0.48
CA ARG A 108 -13.34 7.70 0.78
C ARG A 108 -12.37 8.28 1.81
N VAL A 109 -11.66 9.36 1.49
CA VAL A 109 -10.62 9.94 2.35
C VAL A 109 -11.06 11.31 2.87
N PRO A 110 -11.37 11.42 4.18
CA PRO A 110 -11.64 12.71 4.80
C PRO A 110 -10.44 13.67 4.69
N ALA A 111 -10.70 14.97 4.66
CA ALA A 111 -9.69 16.01 4.48
C ALA A 111 -8.54 15.96 5.52
N ASP A 112 -8.83 15.50 6.74
CA ASP A 112 -7.91 15.41 7.88
C ASP A 112 -7.17 14.06 8.00
N THR A 113 -7.18 13.27 6.92
CA THR A 113 -6.72 11.87 6.94
C THR A 113 -5.64 11.65 5.90
N ALA A 114 -4.51 11.06 6.33
CA ALA A 114 -3.55 10.47 5.41
C ALA A 114 -4.02 9.05 5.03
N ALA A 115 -3.93 8.68 3.77
CA ALA A 115 -4.36 7.36 3.31
C ALA A 115 -3.29 6.69 2.44
N ILE A 116 -3.19 5.38 2.56
CA ILE A 116 -2.45 4.52 1.64
C ILE A 116 -3.41 3.50 1.03
N PHE A 117 -3.25 3.29 -0.27
CA PHE A 117 -4.03 2.37 -1.09
C PHE A 117 -3.07 1.34 -1.67
N PRO A 118 -2.79 0.26 -0.93
CA PRO A 118 -1.80 -0.71 -1.36
C PRO A 118 -2.30 -1.50 -2.60
N VAL A 119 -1.40 -1.80 -3.54
CA VAL A 119 -1.71 -2.55 -4.77
C VAL A 119 -1.20 -3.99 -4.62
N ALA A 120 -2.11 -4.93 -4.35
CA ALA A 120 -1.74 -6.31 -4.12
C ALA A 120 -1.04 -6.90 -5.37
N PRO A 121 0.04 -7.69 -5.19
CA PRO A 121 0.71 -8.32 -6.31
C PRO A 121 -0.26 -9.14 -7.16
N ALA A 122 -0.22 -8.96 -8.47
CA ALA A 122 -1.05 -9.71 -9.39
C ALA A 122 -0.61 -11.19 -9.42
N ARG A 123 -1.55 -12.13 -9.21
CA ARG A 123 -1.32 -13.56 -9.45
C ARG A 123 -1.37 -13.88 -10.95
N THR A 124 -0.48 -13.35 -11.77
CA THR A 124 -0.39 -13.75 -13.19
C THR A 124 0.83 -14.63 -13.43
N ARG A 125 0.58 -15.93 -13.66
CA ARG A 125 1.55 -16.88 -14.22
C ARG A 125 1.64 -16.65 -15.73
N SER A 126 2.59 -15.80 -16.19
CA SER A 126 3.41 -15.95 -17.43
C SER A 126 4.04 -14.62 -17.93
N PRO A 127 5.12 -14.68 -18.75
CA PRO A 127 6.28 -13.80 -18.63
C PRO A 127 6.43 -12.77 -19.77
N THR A 128 6.24 -11.49 -19.47
CA THR A 128 6.83 -10.38 -20.24
C THR A 128 6.91 -9.10 -19.41
N ALA A 129 7.51 -9.21 -18.22
CA ALA A 129 8.27 -8.18 -17.50
C ALA A 129 8.67 -8.83 -16.18
N ALA A 130 9.96 -8.83 -15.88
CA ALA A 130 10.58 -9.70 -14.89
C ALA A 130 10.14 -9.42 -13.44
N SER A 131 9.59 -10.44 -12.77
CA SER A 131 10.08 -10.96 -11.48
C SER A 131 9.37 -12.28 -11.15
N PRO A 132 10.08 -13.32 -10.66
CA PRO A 132 9.48 -14.63 -10.41
C PRO A 132 8.93 -14.73 -8.97
N HIS A 133 7.67 -15.18 -8.87
CA HIS A 133 7.04 -15.83 -7.70
C HIS A 133 6.57 -15.01 -6.48
N CYS A 134 5.39 -14.41 -6.59
CA CYS A 134 4.58 -14.09 -5.40
C CYS A 134 3.79 -15.34 -4.94
N ARG A 135 4.23 -16.00 -3.86
CA ARG A 135 3.40 -16.98 -3.13
C ARG A 135 2.65 -16.26 -2.01
N THR A 136 1.32 -16.36 -2.08
CA THR A 136 0.34 -16.13 -0.98
C THR A 136 0.03 -14.71 -0.50
N ASN A 137 -1.20 -14.58 0.03
CA ASN A 137 -1.91 -13.36 0.40
C ASN A 137 -1.47 -12.79 1.76
N THR A 138 -0.23 -12.32 1.90
CA THR A 138 0.11 -11.50 3.08
C THR A 138 1.39 -10.73 2.85
N CYS A 139 1.28 -9.44 2.48
CA CYS A 139 2.42 -8.54 2.42
C CYS A 139 1.95 -7.08 2.59
N TRP A 140 1.37 -6.73 3.74
CA TRP A 140 1.12 -5.32 4.06
C TRP A 140 1.62 -5.00 5.45
N ARG A 141 2.44 -3.96 5.51
CA ARG A 141 2.97 -3.44 6.76
C ARG A 141 2.27 -2.13 7.11
N ALA A 142 1.48 -2.12 8.18
CA ALA A 142 0.94 -0.89 8.74
C ALA A 142 1.89 -0.35 9.83
N SER A 143 2.50 0.81 9.61
CA SER A 143 3.24 1.51 10.66
C SER A 143 2.30 2.37 11.50
N ARG A 144 2.42 2.32 12.84
CA ARG A 144 1.65 3.18 13.77
C ARG A 144 2.39 4.46 14.17
N THR A 145 3.52 4.77 13.55
CA THR A 145 4.35 5.92 13.92
C THR A 145 4.69 6.75 12.69
N ALA A 146 3.82 7.70 12.36
CA ALA A 146 4.17 8.81 11.48
C ALA A 146 4.73 9.94 12.35
N THR A 147 6.03 9.91 12.63
CA THR A 147 6.75 11.15 12.93
C THR A 147 6.92 11.87 11.59
N PRO A 148 6.50 13.15 11.44
CA PRO A 148 6.57 13.82 10.16
C PRO A 148 8.04 14.05 9.78
N THR A 149 8.55 13.24 8.84
CA THR A 149 9.80 13.55 8.15
C THR A 149 9.57 14.81 7.33
N ARG A 150 10.31 15.86 7.68
CA ARG A 150 10.31 17.16 7.03
C ARG A 150 10.63 16.96 5.55
N ILE A 151 9.67 17.24 4.66
CA ILE A 151 9.93 17.36 3.22
C ILE A 151 10.81 18.59 3.06
N VAL A 152 12.10 18.38 2.85
CA VAL A 152 13.03 19.44 2.45
C VAL A 152 12.69 19.76 0.99
N SER A 153 12.22 20.97 0.76
CA SER A 153 12.00 21.51 -0.59
C SER A 153 13.29 21.39 -1.41
N ALA A 154 13.19 20.81 -2.61
CA ALA A 154 14.27 20.86 -3.59
C ALA A 154 14.57 22.33 -3.96
N PRO A 155 15.84 22.75 -4.06
CA PRO A 155 16.18 24.07 -4.55
C PRO A 155 16.02 24.14 -6.08
N PRO A 156 15.68 25.30 -6.66
CA PRO A 156 15.57 25.45 -8.11
C PRO A 156 16.94 25.30 -8.78
N MET A 157 17.02 24.43 -9.79
CA MET A 157 18.14 24.36 -10.72
C MET A 157 18.14 25.63 -11.60
N SER A 158 19.11 26.52 -11.39
CA SER A 158 19.50 27.53 -12.36
C SER A 158 21.00 27.70 -12.29
N GLY A 159 21.65 27.47 -13.44
CA GLY A 159 23.09 27.44 -13.58
C GLY A 159 23.74 28.78 -13.29
N VAL A 160 24.81 28.73 -12.48
CA VAL A 160 25.88 29.73 -12.40
C VAL A 160 27.17 28.95 -12.13
N PRO A 161 28.26 29.13 -12.91
CA PRO A 161 29.52 28.43 -12.67
C PRO A 161 30.23 28.97 -11.41
N PRO A 162 31.07 28.18 -10.73
CA PRO A 162 31.69 28.59 -9.47
C PRO A 162 32.77 29.66 -9.70
N PRO A 163 32.83 30.74 -8.88
CA PRO A 163 34.04 31.55 -8.79
C PRO A 163 35.11 30.84 -7.94
N SER A 164 36.34 31.11 -8.31
CA SER A 164 37.59 30.50 -7.83
C SER A 164 37.82 30.58 -6.32
N SER A 165 38.51 29.56 -5.81
CA SER A 165 39.10 29.46 -4.48
C SER A 165 39.91 30.69 -4.06
N SER A 166 39.55 31.28 -2.91
CA SER A 166 40.47 32.10 -2.12
C SER A 166 40.34 31.72 -0.65
N THR A 167 41.49 31.44 -0.05
CA THR A 167 41.74 30.96 1.30
C THR A 167 41.49 32.06 2.34
N TRP A 168 40.86 31.72 3.47
CA TRP A 168 40.81 32.59 4.65
C TRP A 168 41.34 31.86 5.89
N ARG A 169 42.27 32.49 6.60
CA ARG A 169 42.82 32.09 7.91
C ARG A 169 42.21 32.97 9.00
N PRO A 170 41.95 32.47 10.21
CA PRO A 170 41.36 33.26 11.28
C PRO A 170 42.43 34.05 12.07
N ARG A 171 41.99 35.16 12.66
CA ARG A 171 42.58 35.75 13.88
C ARG A 171 41.65 35.48 15.04
#